data_AF-A0A971SQG1-F1
#
_entry.id   AF-A0A971SQG1-F1
#
_cell.length_a   1.000
_cell.length_b   1.000
_cell.length_c   1.000
_cell.angle_alpha   90.00
_cell.angle_beta   90.00
_cell.angle_gamma   90.00
#
_symmetry.space_group_name_H-M   'P 1'
#
loop_
_entity.id
_entity.type
_entity.pdbx_description
1 polymer ?
#
loop_
_entity_poly.entity_id
_entity_poly.type
_entity_poly.pdbx_seq_one_letter_code
_entity_poly.pdbx_strand_id
1 'polypeptide(L)' 'MIAHGKDVKVFAGNSNKTLAEGICKRLNLNLGNSIATAFSDGEISISINEPVRGSDVFIVQSTCSPVNNNLMELLIMIDA' A
#
# COMPACT_ATOMS: atom_id res chain seq x y z
N MET A 1 -9.29 -8.77 16.29
CA MET A 1 -7.95 -8.87 15.67
C MET A 1 -7.01 -8.18 16.63
N ILE A 2 -6.12 -8.91 17.29
CA ILE A 2 -5.16 -8.30 18.21
C ILE A 2 -4.00 -7.86 17.32
N ALA A 3 -3.75 -6.55 17.22
CA ALA A 3 -2.55 -6.05 16.57
C ALA A 3 -1.34 -6.53 17.39
N HIS A 4 -0.40 -7.21 16.74
CA HIS A 4 0.84 -7.68 17.36
C HIS A 4 1.95 -6.63 17.27
N GLY A 5 1.86 -5.73 16.28
CA GLY A 5 2.75 -4.59 16.12
C GLY A 5 2.45 -3.43 17.07
N LYS A 6 3.38 -2.48 17.11
CA LYS A 6 3.26 -1.22 17.87
C LYS A 6 2.02 -0.42 17.48
N ASP A 7 1.68 -0.42 16.19
CA ASP A 7 0.59 0.31 15.56
C ASP A 7 0.19 -0.37 14.25
N VAL A 8 -1.01 -0.08 13.75
CA VAL A 8 -1.51 -0.58 12.47
C VAL A 8 -1.32 0.49 11.40
N LYS A 9 -0.71 0.11 10.27
CA LYS A 9 -0.52 0.98 9.10
C LYS A 9 -1.18 0.37 7.88
N VAL A 10 -1.84 1.22 7.09
CA VAL A 10 -2.52 0.81 5.86
C VAL A 10 -1.90 1.57 4.70
N PHE A 11 -1.37 0.87 3.71
CA PHE A 11 -0.89 1.45 2.46
C PHE A 11 -1.77 1.04 1.30
N ALA A 12 -1.70 1.78 0.20
CA ALA A 12 -2.44 1.48 -1.01
C ALA A 12 -1.55 1.64 -2.24
N GLY A 13 -1.65 0.69 -3.15
CA GLY A 13 -1.14 0.86 -4.51
C GLY A 13 -2.06 1.73 -5.36
N ASN A 14 -1.77 1.80 -6.66
CA ASN A 14 -2.49 2.65 -7.61
C ASN A 14 -3.81 2.05 -8.12
N SER A 15 -4.10 0.77 -7.85
CA SER A 15 -5.31 0.13 -8.38
C SER A 15 -6.61 0.76 -7.86
N ASN A 16 -6.68 1.08 -6.56
CA ASN A 16 -7.89 1.60 -5.94
C ASN A 16 -7.62 2.33 -4.61
N LYS A 17 -7.04 3.53 -4.69
CA LYS A 17 -6.80 4.39 -3.50
C LYS A 17 -8.09 4.78 -2.79
N THR A 18 -9.16 5.06 -3.52
CA THR A 18 -10.45 5.46 -2.92
C THR A 18 -11.04 4.38 -2.01
N LEU A 19 -10.90 3.10 -2.39
CA LEU A 19 -11.30 1.99 -1.53
C LEU A 19 -10.46 1.95 -0.25
N ALA A 20 -9.13 2.10 -0.38
CA ALA A 20 -8.24 2.10 0.77
C ALA A 20 -8.53 3.24 1.75
N GLU A 21 -8.78 4.45 1.23
CA GLU A 21 -9.24 5.60 2.02
C GLU A 21 -10.57 5.30 2.74
N GLY A 22 -11.52 4.66 2.05
CA GLY A 22 -12.79 4.24 2.64
C GLY A 22 -12.62 3.24 3.79
N ILE A 23 -11.70 2.28 3.64
CA ILE A 23 -11.33 1.32 4.70
C ILE A 23 -10.71 2.07 5.89
N CYS A 24 -9.71 2.93 5.63
CA CYS A 24 -9.04 3.72 6.66
C CYS A 24 -10.03 4.59 7.45
N LYS A 25 -10.96 5.25 6.75
CA LYS A 25 -12.02 6.06 7.37
C LYS A 25 -12.92 5.24 8.29
N ARG A 26 -13.25 3.99 7.93
CA ARG A 26 -14.06 3.11 8.81
C ARG A 26 -13.29 2.58 10.01
N LEU A 27 -11.96 2.50 9.90
CA LEU A 27 -11.08 2.06 10.97
C LEU A 27 -10.57 3.22 11.84
N ASN A 28 -10.95 4.47 11.54
CA ASN A 28 -10.37 5.69 12.13
C ASN A 28 -8.83 5.72 12.05
N LEU A 29 -8.29 5.25 10.93
CA LEU A 29 -6.87 5.31 10.60
C LEU A 29 -6.63 6.29 9.45
N ASN A 30 -5.40 6.79 9.34
CA ASN A 30 -4.95 7.52 8.16
C ASN A 30 -4.29 6.56 7.18
N LEU A 31 -4.46 6.81 5.88
CA LEU A 31 -3.72 6.10 4.86
C LEU A 31 -2.24 6.48 4.97
N GLY A 32 -1.37 5.48 4.93
CA GLY A 32 0.06 5.64 5.02
C GLY A 32 0.64 6.43 3.84
N ASN A 33 1.73 7.13 4.10
CA ASN A 33 2.42 7.94 3.10
C ASN A 33 3.32 7.05 2.24
N SER A 34 2.80 6.63 1.08
CA SER A 34 3.55 5.89 0.07
C SER A 34 3.41 6.54 -1.30
N ILE A 35 4.50 6.57 -2.05
CA ILE A 35 4.53 6.99 -3.45
C ILE A 35 4.71 5.74 -4.30
N ALA A 36 3.80 5.56 -5.26
CA ALA A 36 3.85 4.50 -6.25
C ALA A 36 3.84 5.13 -7.64
N THR A 37 4.95 5.05 -8.36
CA THR A 37 5.15 5.72 -9.66
C THR A 37 5.68 4.73 -10.68
N ALA A 38 5.30 4.92 -11.94
CA ALA A 38 5.92 4.21 -13.06
C ALA A 38 6.96 5.12 -13.73
N PHE A 39 8.15 4.60 -13.99
CA PHE A 39 9.15 5.27 -14.80
C PHE A 39 8.78 5.18 -16.29
N SER A 40 9.46 5.99 -17.11
CA SER A 40 9.22 6.08 -18.56
C SER A 40 9.49 4.80 -19.34
N ASP A 41 10.27 3.88 -18.77
CA ASP A 41 10.56 2.54 -19.31
C ASP A 41 9.52 1.49 -18.89
N GLY A 42 8.56 1.84 -18.04
CA GLY A 42 7.52 0.95 -17.52
C GLY A 42 7.89 0.24 -16.22
N GLU A 43 9.07 0.51 -15.64
CA GLU A 43 9.42 0.01 -14.32
C GLU A 43 8.60 0.67 -13.23
N ILE A 44 8.23 -0.10 -12.20
CA ILE A 44 7.42 0.38 -11.08
C ILE A 44 8.36 0.69 -9.91
N SER A 45 8.20 1.88 -9.33
CA SER A 45 8.92 2.32 -8.15
C SER A 45 7.96 2.58 -7.00
N ILE A 46 8.27 2.01 -5.83
CA ILE A 46 7.54 2.24 -4.59
C ILE A 46 8.48 2.88 -3.59
N SER A 47 7.99 3.89 -2.86
CA SER A 47 8.71 4.52 -1.77
C SER A 47 7.76 4.72 -0.58
N ILE A 48 8.12 4.13 0.56
CA ILE A 48 7.40 4.31 1.82
C ILE A 48 8.04 5.47 2.58
N ASN A 49 7.31 6.58 2.72
CA ASN A 49 7.83 7.84 3.27
C ASN A 49 7.60 7.96 4.78
N GLU A 50 7.49 6.84 5.48
CA GLU A 50 7.29 6.81 6.92
C GLU A 50 7.86 5.51 7.55
N PRO A 51 8.22 5.51 8.84
CA PRO A 51 8.76 4.33 9.49
C PRO A 51 7.67 3.25 9.66
N VAL A 52 7.93 2.03 9.18
CA VAL A 52 7.02 0.87 9.28
C VAL A 52 7.53 -0.25 10.18
N ARG A 53 8.76 -0.12 10.70
CA ARG A 53 9.41 -1.17 11.48
C ARG A 53 8.66 -1.45 12.79
N GLY A 54 8.20 -2.69 12.95
CA GLY A 54 7.47 -3.14 14.13
C GLY A 54 5.99 -2.73 14.14
N SER A 55 5.49 -2.13 13.05
CA SER A 55 4.07 -1.90 12.82
C SER A 55 3.45 -3.11 12.11
N ASP A 56 2.15 -3.34 12.32
CA ASP A 56 1.37 -4.28 11.52
C ASP A 56 0.95 -3.57 10.23
N VAL A 57 1.48 -4.02 9.10
CA VAL A 57 1.27 -3.39 7.80
C VAL A 57 0.23 -4.13 6.99
N PHE A 58 -0.76 -3.40 6.49
CA PHE A 58 -1.79 -3.89 5.58
C PHE A 58 -1.67 -3.14 4.24
N ILE A 59 -1.59 -3.89 3.15
CA ILE A 59 -1.54 -3.32 1.79
C ILE A 59 -2.88 -3.56 1.10
N VAL A 60 -3.51 -2.48 0.66
CA VAL A 60 -4.74 -2.52 -0.13
C VAL A 60 -4.38 -2.35 -1.60
N GLN A 61 -4.36 -3.45 -2.33
CA GLN A 61 -4.15 -3.46 -3.77
C GLN A 61 -5.03 -4.51 -4.43
N SER A 62 -5.86 -4.08 -5.39
CA SER A 62 -6.61 -4.99 -6.24
C SER A 62 -5.76 -5.41 -7.43
N THR A 63 -5.69 -6.71 -7.72
CA THR A 63 -5.07 -7.26 -8.93
C THR A 63 -6.02 -7.22 -10.13
N CYS A 64 -6.73 -6.09 -10.30
CA CYS A 64 -7.59 -5.84 -11.45
C CYS A 64 -6.75 -5.36 -12.66
N SER A 65 -7.38 -5.19 -13.83
CA SER A 65 -6.66 -4.70 -15.01
C SER A 65 -6.07 -3.30 -14.77
N PRO A 66 -4.78 -3.04 -15.08
CA PRO A 66 -3.77 -3.96 -15.62
C PRO A 66 -3.18 -4.90 -14.56
N VAL A 67 -3.50 -6.21 -14.68
CA VAL A 67 -3.27 -7.22 -13.62
C VAL A 67 -1.80 -7.33 -13.25
N ASN A 68 -0.92 -7.44 -14.25
CA ASN A 68 0.50 -7.66 -14.02
C ASN A 68 1.16 -6.45 -13.34
N ASN A 69 0.82 -5.23 -13.75
CA ASN A 69 1.36 -4.02 -13.12
C ASN A 69 0.88 -3.89 -11.67
N ASN A 70 -0.42 -4.10 -11.43
CA ASN A 70 -0.97 -4.04 -10.07
C ASN A 70 -0.39 -5.11 -9.15
N LEU A 71 -0.15 -6.32 -9.69
CA LEU A 71 0.52 -7.40 -8.96
C LEU A 71 1.99 -7.08 -8.67
N MET A 72 2.73 -6.59 -9.67
CA MET A 72 4.13 -6.20 -9.47
C MET A 72 4.27 -5.06 -8.47
N GLU A 73 3.38 -4.07 -8.52
CA GLU A 73 3.34 -2.98 -7.54
C GLU A 73 3.10 -3.51 -6.11
N LEU A 74 2.21 -4.48 -5.93
CA LEU A 74 1.98 -5.14 -4.64
C LEU A 74 3.25 -5.85 -4.15
N LEU A 75 3.91 -6.62 -5.00
CA LEU A 75 5.09 -7.39 -4.64
C LEU A 75 6.26 -6.47 -4.24
N ILE A 76 6.47 -5.38 -4.98
CA ILE A 76 7.51 -4.38 -4.66
C ILE A 76 7.17 -3.66 -3.35
N MET A 77 5.89 -3.37 -3.09
CA MET A 77 5.46 -2.76 -1.82
C MET A 77 5.62 -3.68 -0.60
N ILE A 78 5.60 -5.00 -0.80
CA ILE A 78 5.87 -5.98 0.27
C ILE A 78 7.36 -6.06 0.60
N ASP A 79 8.23 -5.84 -0.40
CA ASP A 79 9.69 -5.87 -0.25
C ASP A 79 10.26 -4.59 0.39
N ALA A 80 9.63 -3.44 0.13
CA ALA A 80 10.04 -2.11 0.60
C ALA A 80 9.91 -1.88 2.11
#